data_AF-A9PJE8-F1
#
_entry.id   AF-A9PJE8-F1
#
_cell.length_a   1.000
_cell.length_b   1.000
_cell.length_c   1.000
_cell.angle_alpha   90.00
_cell.angle_beta   90.00
_cell.angle_gamma   90.00
#
_symmetry.space_group_name_H-M   'P 1'
#
loop_
_entity.id
_entity.type
_entity.pdbx_description
1 polymer ?
#
loop_
_entity_poly.entity_id
_entity_poly.type
_entity_poly.pdbx_seq_one_letter_code
_entity_poly.pdbx_strand_id
1 'polypeptide(L)'
;MAQDISPPRKNRKESSDPVSSKEPPKTGLITGRDMREEIKTKKEASLLFDKMDPSISGRGVEPVYRDKKTGERISKDDYLKSKQKVEEKPKEKKLEWGKGLAQKREVETRLEELELEKDKPFARTRDDPELDKMLMERVRWGDPMAHLVKKKHSESVLADLGDSEKMKESGFIIPQDIPSHSWIKRGLDAAPNRYGIRPGRHWDGVDRSNGYEKQLVKRVNEKQATEREAYLWSVSDM
;
A
#
# COMPACT_ATOMS: atom_id res chain seq x y z
N MET A 1 33.32 55.47 -0.93
CA MET A 1 33.19 54.07 -0.49
C MET A 1 32.26 54.06 0.71
N ALA A 2 31.08 53.46 0.59
CA ALA A 2 30.07 53.49 1.66
C ALA A 2 30.46 52.50 2.77
N GLN A 3 30.42 52.94 4.04
CA GLN A 3 30.64 52.09 5.21
C GLN A 3 29.37 51.28 5.50
N ASP A 4 29.51 49.97 5.69
CA ASP A 4 28.44 49.02 5.99
C ASP A 4 27.93 49.23 7.43
N ILE A 5 26.65 49.60 7.57
CA ILE A 5 25.98 49.95 8.84
C ILE A 5 25.20 48.74 9.41
N SER A 6 25.47 47.54 8.92
CA SER A 6 24.80 46.33 9.41
C SER A 6 25.23 45.97 10.84
N PRO A 7 24.29 45.63 11.75
CA PRO A 7 24.63 45.22 13.11
C PRO A 7 25.49 43.93 13.09
N PRO A 8 26.48 43.80 14.01
CA PRO A 8 27.44 42.72 13.96
C PRO A 8 26.75 41.35 14.10
N ARG A 9 27.02 40.43 13.17
CA ARG A 9 26.57 39.05 13.28
C ARG A 9 27.19 38.43 14.53
N LYS A 10 26.35 38.08 15.49
CA LYS A 10 26.76 37.40 16.72
C LYS A 10 27.31 36.01 16.36
N ASN A 11 28.63 35.90 16.25
CA ASN A 11 29.30 34.60 16.15
C ASN A 11 29.06 33.84 17.45
N ARG A 12 28.23 32.79 17.39
CA ARG A 12 27.96 31.85 18.47
C ARG A 12 29.16 30.92 18.72
N LYS A 13 30.35 31.49 18.88
CA LYS A 13 31.57 30.75 19.26
C LYS A 13 32.28 31.33 20.48
N GLU A 14 31.85 32.47 21.01
CA GLU A 14 32.47 33.10 22.18
C GLU A 14 31.45 33.48 23.26
N SER A 15 30.44 32.65 23.52
CA SER A 15 29.82 32.65 24.85
C SER A 15 30.42 31.50 25.65
N SER A 16 31.27 31.86 26.60
CA SER A 16 31.71 30.99 27.69
C SER A 16 30.53 30.72 28.64
N ASP A 17 29.51 30.03 28.14
CA ASP A 17 28.49 29.42 28.97
C ASP A 17 29.06 28.07 29.47
N PRO A 18 28.84 27.67 30.74
CA PRO A 18 29.39 26.44 31.26
C PRO A 18 28.83 25.28 30.44
N VAL A 19 29.73 24.64 29.69
CA VAL A 19 29.46 23.51 28.80
C VAL A 19 28.74 22.44 29.60
N SER A 20 27.48 22.17 29.22
CA SER A 20 26.82 20.92 29.57
C SER A 20 27.75 19.80 29.15
N SER A 21 28.18 18.96 30.09
CA SER A 21 29.22 17.92 29.98
C SER A 21 28.87 16.76 29.04
N LYS A 22 28.01 16.99 28.05
CA LYS A 22 27.66 16.04 27.01
C LYS A 22 28.56 16.31 25.81
N GLU A 23 29.46 15.37 25.54
CA GLU A 23 30.24 15.37 24.30
C GLU A 23 29.28 15.48 23.10
N PRO A 24 29.57 16.36 22.12
CA PRO A 24 28.74 16.48 20.93
C PRO A 24 28.76 15.14 20.17
N PRO A 25 27.61 14.72 19.59
CA PRO A 25 27.57 13.49 18.81
C PRO A 25 28.58 13.56 17.66
N LYS A 26 29.30 12.45 17.39
CA LYS A 26 30.18 12.41 16.22
C LYS A 26 29.30 12.53 14.98
N THR A 27 29.67 13.42 14.07
CA THR A 27 28.94 13.67 12.82
C THR A 27 29.90 13.48 11.64
N GLY A 28 29.42 12.97 10.50
CA GLY A 28 30.24 12.69 9.31
C GLY A 28 30.17 11.22 8.85
N LEU A 29 31.25 10.72 8.23
CA LEU A 29 31.39 9.31 7.84
C LEU A 29 31.69 8.49 9.11
N ILE A 30 30.69 7.80 9.65
CA ILE A 30 30.79 7.03 10.90
C ILE A 30 30.94 5.54 10.57
N THR A 31 31.93 4.86 11.15
CA THR A 31 32.10 3.41 10.95
C THR A 31 31.24 2.62 11.94
N GLY A 32 30.97 1.34 11.63
CA GLY A 32 30.23 0.46 12.54
C GLY A 32 30.92 0.23 13.90
N ARG A 33 32.24 0.45 13.98
CA ARG A 33 33.01 0.39 15.25
C ARG A 33 32.74 1.63 16.10
N ASP A 34 32.75 2.81 15.49
CA ASP A 34 32.45 4.08 16.16
C ASP A 34 31.05 4.09 16.77
N MET A 35 30.04 3.56 16.06
CA MET A 35 28.68 3.44 16.60
C MET A 35 28.61 2.52 17.82
N ARG A 36 29.35 1.40 17.80
CA ARG A 36 29.38 0.47 18.94
C ARG A 36 30.03 1.10 20.17
N GLU A 37 31.10 1.85 19.98
CA GLU A 37 31.77 2.57 21.07
C GLU A 37 30.89 3.66 21.65
N GLU A 38 30.21 4.46 20.81
CA GLU A 38 29.25 5.45 21.29
C GLU A 38 28.09 4.84 22.07
N ILE A 39 27.58 3.68 21.64
CA ILE A 39 26.52 2.98 22.36
C ILE A 39 27.04 2.48 23.72
N LYS A 40 28.28 1.98 23.78
CA LYS A 40 28.92 1.54 25.03
C LYS A 40 29.10 2.69 26.01
N THR A 41 29.68 3.81 25.58
CA THR A 41 29.90 4.98 26.45
C THR A 41 28.57 5.56 26.94
N LYS A 42 27.55 5.64 26.09
CA LYS A 42 26.19 6.06 26.49
C LYS A 42 25.56 5.10 27.52
N LYS A 43 25.75 3.79 27.35
CA LYS A 43 25.27 2.78 28.32
C LYS A 43 26.01 2.90 29.65
N GLU A 44 27.33 3.02 29.64
CA GLU A 44 28.15 3.18 30.85
C GLU A 44 27.82 4.48 31.60
N ALA A 45 27.66 5.60 30.89
CA ALA A 45 27.23 6.86 31.48
C ALA A 45 25.83 6.76 32.11
N SER A 46 24.89 6.03 31.47
CA SER A 46 23.56 5.79 32.03
C SER A 46 23.63 4.93 33.28
N LEU A 47 24.44 3.86 33.27
CA LEU A 47 24.65 2.98 34.42
C LEU A 47 25.35 3.71 35.58
N LEU A 48 26.27 4.63 35.30
CA LEU A 48 26.89 5.49 36.31
C LEU A 48 25.86 6.42 36.94
N PHE A 49 25.04 7.08 36.13
CA PHE A 49 23.95 7.93 36.62
C PHE A 49 22.96 7.15 37.49
N ASP A 50 22.70 5.90 37.14
CA ASP A 50 21.83 5.01 37.90
C ASP A 50 22.42 4.56 39.24
N LYS A 51 23.75 4.60 39.41
CA LYS A 51 24.46 4.24 40.64
C LYS A 51 24.74 5.42 41.57
N MET A 52 24.50 6.66 41.12
CA MET A 52 24.70 7.87 41.93
C MET A 52 23.66 7.97 43.05
N ASP A 53 24.05 8.54 44.20
CA ASP A 53 23.16 8.71 45.35
C ASP A 53 21.91 9.55 45.00
N PRO A 54 20.71 9.19 45.50
CA PRO A 54 19.46 9.92 45.23
C PRO A 54 19.52 11.41 45.57
N SER A 55 20.28 11.79 46.60
CA SER A 55 20.46 13.19 47.04
C SER A 55 21.24 14.04 46.04
N ILE A 56 22.12 13.44 45.23
CA ILE A 56 22.94 14.13 44.22
C ILE A 56 22.34 13.98 42.83
N SER A 57 21.75 12.81 42.52
CA SER A 57 21.15 12.51 41.23
C SER A 57 19.75 13.11 41.03
N GLY A 58 19.07 13.52 42.12
CA GLY A 58 17.69 14.00 42.06
C GLY A 58 16.68 12.92 41.68
N ARG A 59 17.07 11.64 41.75
CA ARG A 59 16.20 10.49 41.47
C ARG A 59 15.05 10.47 42.49
N GLY A 60 13.83 10.56 42.00
CA GLY A 60 12.61 10.49 42.81
C GLY A 60 12.06 11.84 43.29
N VAL A 61 12.67 12.97 42.93
CA VAL A 61 12.09 14.29 43.20
C VAL A 61 10.81 14.46 42.38
N GLU A 62 9.71 14.82 43.04
CA GLU A 62 8.44 15.04 42.37
C GLU A 62 8.56 16.19 41.35
N PRO A 63 8.27 15.95 40.06
CA PRO A 63 8.37 16.98 39.04
C PRO A 63 7.29 18.04 39.22
N VAL A 64 7.69 19.30 39.25
CA VAL A 64 6.75 20.43 39.28
C VAL A 64 6.26 20.69 37.86
N TYR A 65 4.98 20.43 37.62
CA TYR A 65 4.34 20.76 36.34
C TYR A 65 3.99 22.25 36.31
N ARG A 66 4.25 22.90 35.17
CA ARG A 66 3.92 24.31 34.95
C ARG A 66 3.20 24.51 33.63
N ASP A 67 2.30 25.47 33.61
CA ASP A 67 1.56 25.80 32.39
C ASP A 67 2.46 26.49 31.38
N LYS A 68 2.42 26.00 30.13
CA LYS A 68 3.28 26.54 29.06
C LYS A 68 2.93 27.98 28.67
N LYS A 69 1.71 28.42 28.98
CA LYS A 69 1.19 29.74 28.60
C LYS A 69 1.22 30.75 29.74
N THR A 70 0.86 30.34 30.95
CA THR A 70 0.75 31.22 32.13
C THR A 70 1.90 31.04 33.12
N GLY A 71 2.66 29.93 33.05
CA GLY A 71 3.82 29.66 33.92
C GLY A 71 3.47 29.25 35.36
N GLU A 72 2.17 29.18 35.67
CA GLU A 72 1.64 28.77 36.97
C GLU A 72 1.87 27.27 37.23
N ARG A 73 1.94 26.89 38.52
CA ARG A 73 2.14 25.49 38.91
C ARG A 73 0.83 24.72 38.77
N ILE A 74 0.87 23.59 38.06
CA ILE A 74 -0.28 22.73 37.81
C ILE A 74 -0.13 21.42 38.59
N SER A 75 -1.26 20.81 38.98
CA SER A 75 -1.31 19.44 39.48
C SER A 75 -0.85 18.40 38.44
N LYS A 76 -0.29 17.29 38.92
CA LYS A 76 0.13 16.14 38.11
C LYS A 76 -1.02 15.59 37.26
N ASP A 77 -2.23 15.56 37.80
CA ASP A 77 -3.41 14.98 37.15
C ASP A 77 -3.87 15.82 35.95
N ASP A 78 -3.81 17.14 36.06
CA ASP A 78 -4.22 18.04 34.99
C ASP A 78 -3.20 18.05 33.84
N TYR A 79 -1.91 17.91 34.15
CA TYR A 79 -0.87 17.70 33.13
C TYR A 79 -1.08 16.39 32.37
N LEU A 80 -1.39 15.29 33.07
CA LEU A 80 -1.68 13.99 32.45
C LEU A 80 -2.93 14.04 31.57
N LYS A 81 -4.00 14.71 32.01
CA LYS A 81 -5.20 14.96 31.18
C LYS A 81 -4.88 15.77 29.94
N SER A 82 -4.01 16.79 30.03
CA SER A 82 -3.59 17.58 28.87
C SER A 82 -2.80 16.75 27.85
N LYS A 83 -2.00 15.79 28.33
CA LYS A 83 -1.23 14.86 27.49
C LYS A 83 -2.12 13.79 26.86
N GLN A 84 -3.05 13.22 27.61
CA GLN A 84 -4.04 12.27 27.11
C GLN A 84 -4.91 12.92 26.02
N LYS A 85 -5.34 14.17 26.19
CA LYS A 85 -6.06 14.93 25.13
C LYS A 85 -5.24 15.13 23.84
N VAL A 86 -3.91 15.11 23.93
CA VAL A 86 -3.01 15.22 22.76
C VAL A 86 -2.77 13.84 22.12
N GLU A 87 -2.78 12.76 22.90
CA GLU A 87 -2.71 11.38 22.41
C GLU A 87 -4.07 10.87 21.86
N GLU A 88 -5.19 11.43 22.33
CA GLU A 88 -6.54 11.26 21.77
C GLU A 88 -6.76 12.05 20.48
N LYS A 89 -5.75 12.78 19.98
CA LYS A 89 -5.81 13.22 18.58
C LYS A 89 -6.03 11.99 17.72
N PRO A 90 -7.07 11.95 16.89
CA PRO A 90 -7.43 10.75 16.16
C PRO A 90 -6.20 10.29 15.38
N LYS A 91 -5.72 9.07 15.68
CA LYS A 91 -4.63 8.41 14.97
C LYS A 91 -4.85 8.67 13.48
N GLU A 92 -3.88 9.29 12.82
CA GLU A 92 -3.98 9.66 11.40
C GLU A 92 -4.60 8.50 10.63
N LYS A 93 -5.86 8.66 10.23
CA LYS A 93 -6.55 7.68 9.39
C LYS A 93 -5.73 7.62 8.12
N LYS A 94 -4.91 6.57 7.96
CA LYS A 94 -4.11 6.36 6.76
C LYS A 94 -5.06 6.44 5.58
N LEU A 95 -4.97 7.53 4.83
CA LEU A 95 -5.90 7.83 3.75
C LEU A 95 -5.86 6.67 2.77
N GLU A 96 -6.96 5.93 2.65
CA GLU A 96 -7.06 4.75 1.80
C GLU A 96 -6.98 5.07 0.29
N TRP A 97 -6.81 6.35 -0.04
CA TRP A 97 -6.85 6.94 -1.37
C TRP A 97 -5.62 6.56 -2.22
N GLY A 98 -4.62 5.90 -1.62
CA GLY A 98 -3.42 5.44 -2.33
C GLY A 98 -3.53 4.03 -2.93
N LYS A 99 -4.60 3.27 -2.65
CA LYS A 99 -4.78 1.90 -3.17
C LYS A 99 -5.91 1.84 -4.19
N GLY A 100 -5.69 1.06 -5.25
CA GLY A 100 -6.70 0.84 -6.29
C GLY A 100 -7.88 0.00 -5.76
N LEU A 101 -9.08 0.26 -6.27
CA LEU A 101 -10.30 -0.48 -5.92
C LEU A 101 -10.19 -1.97 -6.27
N ALA A 102 -9.58 -2.30 -7.42
CA ALA A 102 -9.33 -3.67 -7.84
C ALA A 102 -8.42 -4.41 -6.84
N GLN A 103 -7.33 -3.77 -6.40
CA GLN A 103 -6.40 -4.36 -5.42
C GLN A 103 -7.08 -4.65 -4.08
N LYS A 104 -8.00 -3.78 -3.64
CA LYS A 104 -8.77 -4.04 -2.40
C LYS A 104 -9.66 -5.26 -2.56
N ARG A 105 -10.40 -5.36 -3.67
CA ARG A 105 -11.28 -6.50 -3.95
C ARG A 105 -10.50 -7.78 -4.09
N GLU A 106 -9.39 -7.78 -4.81
CA GLU A 106 -8.51 -8.96 -4.94
C GLU A 106 -8.01 -9.44 -3.57
N VAL A 107 -7.74 -8.53 -2.64
CA VAL A 107 -7.37 -8.88 -1.27
C VAL A 107 -8.56 -9.46 -0.51
N GLU A 108 -9.75 -8.86 -0.62
CA GLU A 108 -10.98 -9.36 0.00
C GLU A 108 -11.34 -10.76 -0.53
N THR A 109 -11.39 -10.96 -1.85
CA THR A 109 -11.66 -12.26 -2.47
C THR A 109 -10.62 -13.29 -2.07
N ARG A 110 -9.35 -12.91 -2.01
CA ARG A 110 -8.28 -13.82 -1.57
C ARG A 110 -8.44 -14.24 -0.11
N LEU A 111 -8.93 -13.34 0.76
CA LEU A 111 -9.21 -13.69 2.16
C LEU A 111 -10.38 -14.66 2.26
N GLU A 112 -11.46 -14.41 1.51
CA GLU A 112 -12.61 -15.33 1.42
C GLU A 112 -12.19 -16.70 0.87
N GLU A 113 -11.37 -16.75 -0.18
CA GLU A 113 -10.80 -17.99 -0.72
C GLU A 113 -9.97 -18.73 0.33
N LEU A 114 -9.12 -18.02 1.08
CA LEU A 114 -8.31 -18.62 2.14
C LEU A 114 -9.16 -19.17 3.29
N GLU A 115 -10.28 -18.53 3.62
CA GLU A 115 -11.23 -19.04 4.62
C GLU A 115 -11.91 -20.32 4.14
N LEU A 116 -12.38 -20.34 2.90
CA LEU A 116 -12.94 -21.54 2.28
C LEU A 116 -11.89 -22.65 2.14
N GLU A 117 -10.64 -22.32 1.85
CA GLU A 117 -9.55 -23.30 1.73
C GLU A 117 -9.16 -23.94 3.07
N LYS A 118 -9.33 -23.23 4.20
CA LYS A 118 -9.07 -23.83 5.53
C LYS A 118 -9.96 -25.04 5.81
N ASP A 119 -11.19 -25.00 5.31
CA ASP A 119 -12.17 -26.07 5.50
C ASP A 119 -12.05 -27.17 4.44
N LYS A 120 -11.36 -26.90 3.32
CA LYS A 120 -11.20 -27.84 2.21
C LYS A 120 -10.07 -28.84 2.48
N PRO A 121 -10.21 -30.10 2.00
CA PRO A 121 -9.12 -31.05 2.02
C PRO A 121 -7.99 -30.59 1.08
N PHE A 122 -6.74 -30.98 1.40
CA PHE A 122 -5.56 -30.60 0.62
C PHE A 122 -5.59 -31.09 -0.84
N ALA A 123 -6.09 -32.31 -1.06
CA ALA A 123 -6.19 -32.90 -2.38
C ALA A 123 -7.64 -32.89 -2.87
N ARG A 124 -7.84 -32.51 -4.14
CA ARG A 124 -9.12 -32.63 -4.82
C ARG A 124 -9.35 -34.08 -5.26
N THR A 125 -10.50 -34.65 -4.93
CA THR A 125 -10.89 -35.99 -5.38
C THR A 125 -11.83 -35.95 -6.58
N ARG A 126 -11.99 -37.09 -7.25
CA ARG A 126 -12.93 -37.23 -8.36
C ARG A 126 -14.37 -36.95 -7.93
N ASP A 127 -14.72 -37.29 -6.69
CA ASP A 127 -16.08 -37.21 -6.16
C ASP A 127 -16.31 -35.89 -5.39
N ASP A 128 -15.47 -34.86 -5.63
CA ASP A 128 -15.60 -33.55 -5.00
C ASP A 128 -16.86 -32.82 -5.51
N PRO A 129 -17.81 -32.48 -4.62
CA PRO A 129 -19.09 -31.89 -5.04
C PRO A 129 -18.91 -30.48 -5.65
N GLU A 130 -17.88 -29.73 -5.27
CA GLU A 130 -17.57 -28.43 -5.87
C GLU A 130 -17.04 -28.57 -7.31
N LEU A 131 -16.17 -29.56 -7.56
CA LEU A 131 -15.60 -29.82 -8.87
C LEU A 131 -16.68 -30.29 -9.85
N ASP A 132 -17.56 -31.17 -9.40
CA ASP A 132 -18.69 -31.65 -10.19
C ASP A 132 -19.64 -30.52 -10.57
N LYS A 133 -19.96 -29.63 -9.62
CA LYS A 133 -20.76 -28.42 -9.91
C LYS A 133 -20.09 -27.56 -10.97
N MET A 134 -18.79 -27.27 -10.82
CA MET A 134 -18.04 -26.46 -11.80
C MET A 134 -18.02 -27.11 -13.19
N LEU A 135 -17.86 -28.43 -13.29
CA LEU A 135 -17.85 -29.16 -14.56
C LEU A 135 -19.24 -29.25 -15.20
N MET A 136 -20.29 -29.29 -14.39
CA MET A 136 -21.68 -29.27 -14.82
C MET A 136 -22.09 -27.90 -15.36
N GLU A 137 -21.60 -26.82 -14.75
CA GLU A 137 -21.89 -25.44 -15.19
C GLU A 137 -21.14 -25.01 -16.46
N ARG A 138 -20.04 -25.67 -16.81
CA ARG A 138 -19.28 -25.35 -18.02
C ARG A 138 -20.13 -25.57 -19.28
N VAL A 139 -20.35 -24.47 -20.02
CA VAL A 139 -20.93 -24.52 -21.36
C VAL A 139 -19.98 -25.24 -22.32
N ARG A 140 -20.44 -26.32 -22.93
CA ARG A 140 -19.68 -27.10 -23.92
C ARG A 140 -20.11 -26.71 -25.32
N TRP A 141 -19.13 -26.44 -26.17
CA TRP A 141 -19.40 -26.19 -27.58
C TRP A 141 -19.94 -27.47 -28.25
N GLY A 142 -20.99 -27.34 -29.06
CA GLY A 142 -21.61 -28.46 -29.76
C GLY A 142 -22.65 -29.26 -28.95
N ASP A 143 -22.99 -28.85 -27.72
CA ASP A 143 -24.07 -29.49 -26.97
C ASP A 143 -25.46 -29.08 -27.52
N PRO A 144 -26.27 -30.04 -28.03
CA PRO A 144 -27.59 -29.74 -28.57
C PRO A 144 -28.57 -29.20 -27.52
N MET A 145 -28.40 -29.56 -26.25
CA MET A 145 -29.27 -29.13 -25.15
C MET A 145 -28.85 -27.78 -24.54
N ALA A 146 -27.70 -27.23 -24.93
CA ALA A 146 -27.18 -25.98 -24.37
C ALA A 146 -28.19 -24.82 -24.47
N HIS A 147 -28.99 -24.76 -25.54
CA HIS A 147 -30.00 -23.70 -25.71
C HIS A 147 -31.16 -23.80 -24.71
N LEU A 148 -31.49 -25.00 -24.26
CA LEU A 148 -32.59 -25.27 -23.33
C LEU A 148 -32.18 -25.05 -21.87
N VAL A 149 -30.93 -25.40 -21.54
CA VAL A 149 -30.40 -25.41 -20.16
C VAL A 149 -29.60 -24.16 -19.82
N LYS A 150 -29.39 -23.24 -20.78
CA LYS A 150 -28.77 -21.93 -20.52
C LYS A 150 -29.53 -21.21 -19.41
N LYS A 151 -28.99 -21.25 -18.19
CA LYS A 151 -29.26 -20.21 -17.19
C LYS A 151 -29.04 -18.90 -17.93
N LYS A 152 -29.99 -17.96 -17.88
CA LYS A 152 -29.82 -16.61 -18.42
C LYS A 152 -28.72 -15.94 -17.61
N HIS A 153 -27.47 -16.27 -17.90
CA HIS A 153 -26.34 -15.43 -17.56
C HIS A 153 -26.50 -14.23 -18.48
N SER A 154 -27.31 -13.25 -18.04
CA SER A 154 -27.10 -11.88 -18.44
C SER A 154 -25.72 -11.52 -17.88
N GLU A 155 -24.66 -11.93 -18.57
CA GLU A 155 -23.33 -11.45 -18.28
C GLU A 155 -23.43 -9.94 -18.30
N SER A 156 -23.45 -9.33 -17.12
CA SER A 156 -23.07 -7.96 -16.99
C SER A 156 -21.65 -7.92 -17.55
N VAL A 157 -21.52 -7.42 -18.79
CA VAL A 157 -20.25 -7.38 -19.54
C VAL A 157 -19.12 -6.77 -18.70
N LEU A 158 -19.51 -5.97 -17.70
CA LEU A 158 -18.66 -5.46 -16.64
C LEU A 158 -19.32 -5.67 -15.28
N ALA A 159 -18.53 -6.05 -14.28
CA ALA A 159 -18.97 -6.04 -12.88
C ALA A 159 -19.38 -4.63 -12.42
N ASP A 160 -20.36 -4.53 -11.54
CA ASP A 160 -20.82 -3.26 -10.98
C ASP A 160 -19.81 -2.77 -9.94
N LEU A 161 -18.91 -1.88 -10.36
CA LEU A 161 -17.80 -1.40 -9.53
C LEU A 161 -18.26 -0.46 -8.39
N GLY A 162 -19.52 -0.06 -8.34
CA GLY A 162 -20.07 0.91 -7.38
C GLY A 162 -20.99 0.34 -6.31
N ASP A 163 -21.22 -0.97 -6.26
CA ASP A 163 -22.28 -1.53 -5.40
C ASP A 163 -21.86 -1.76 -3.93
N SER A 164 -20.58 -1.57 -3.60
CA SER A 164 -20.09 -1.74 -2.22
C SER A 164 -20.70 -0.71 -1.27
N GLU A 165 -21.24 -1.16 -0.14
CA GLU A 165 -21.88 -0.32 0.90
C GLU A 165 -20.97 0.82 1.36
N LYS A 166 -19.68 0.54 1.58
CA LYS A 166 -18.66 1.54 1.95
C LYS A 166 -18.52 2.68 0.93
N MET A 167 -18.74 2.40 -0.36
CA MET A 167 -18.74 3.45 -1.40
C MET A 167 -20.02 4.28 -1.38
N LYS A 168 -21.17 3.65 -1.13
CA LYS A 168 -22.45 4.35 -0.97
C LYS A 168 -22.39 5.32 0.22
N GLU A 169 -21.82 4.87 1.34
CA GLU A 169 -21.58 5.71 2.53
C GLU A 169 -20.63 6.88 2.26
N SER A 170 -19.62 6.68 1.40
CA SER A 170 -18.68 7.73 1.02
C SER A 170 -19.27 8.83 0.13
N GLY A 171 -20.48 8.63 -0.41
CA GLY A 171 -21.13 9.54 -1.36
C GLY A 171 -20.50 9.56 -2.76
N PHE A 172 -19.47 8.74 -3.02
CA PHE A 172 -18.86 8.61 -4.34
C PHE A 172 -19.66 7.62 -5.20
N ILE A 173 -20.49 8.14 -6.10
CA ILE A 173 -21.34 7.35 -7.00
C ILE A 173 -20.64 7.21 -8.36
N ILE A 174 -20.27 5.99 -8.75
CA ILE A 174 -19.80 5.67 -10.10
C ILE A 174 -21.03 5.41 -10.98
N PRO A 175 -21.29 6.21 -12.04
CA PRO A 175 -22.40 5.97 -12.95
C PRO A 175 -22.32 4.56 -13.57
N GLN A 176 -23.31 3.72 -13.29
CA GLN A 176 -23.39 2.35 -13.84
C GLN A 176 -24.17 2.28 -15.15
N ASP A 177 -24.84 3.37 -15.52
CA ASP A 177 -25.59 3.46 -16.76
C ASP A 177 -24.66 3.33 -17.97
N ILE A 178 -25.11 2.57 -18.95
CA ILE A 178 -24.36 2.32 -20.19
C ILE A 178 -24.78 3.38 -21.22
N PRO A 179 -23.90 4.33 -21.61
CA PRO A 179 -24.23 5.36 -22.58
C PRO A 179 -24.50 4.77 -23.97
N SER A 180 -25.29 5.47 -24.79
CA SER A 180 -25.61 5.05 -26.17
C SER A 180 -24.38 4.89 -27.07
N HIS A 181 -23.31 5.67 -26.83
CA HIS A 181 -22.07 5.60 -27.58
C HIS A 181 -21.12 4.49 -27.11
N SER A 182 -21.46 3.76 -26.05
CA SER A 182 -20.60 2.73 -25.49
C SER A 182 -20.32 1.58 -26.47
N TRP A 183 -19.11 1.03 -26.39
CA TRP A 183 -18.71 -0.18 -27.11
C TRP A 183 -19.65 -1.35 -26.84
N ILE A 184 -20.17 -1.46 -25.61
CA ILE A 184 -21.14 -2.50 -25.18
C ILE A 184 -22.44 -2.39 -25.97
N LYS A 185 -23.05 -1.20 -26.06
CA LYS A 185 -24.30 -1.02 -26.84
C LYS A 185 -24.09 -1.15 -28.33
N ARG A 186 -22.92 -0.76 -28.83
CA ARG A 186 -22.55 -0.89 -30.24
C ARG A 186 -22.17 -2.32 -30.65
N GLY A 187 -21.91 -3.21 -29.69
CA GLY A 187 -21.42 -4.56 -29.98
C GLY A 187 -20.04 -4.57 -30.63
N LEU A 188 -19.22 -3.55 -30.39
CA LEU A 188 -17.84 -3.50 -30.86
C LEU A 188 -16.98 -4.38 -29.95
N ASP A 189 -16.01 -5.09 -30.51
CA ASP A 189 -15.04 -5.82 -29.70
C ASP A 189 -13.86 -4.92 -29.31
N ALA A 190 -13.36 -5.09 -28.10
CA ALA A 190 -12.24 -4.31 -27.60
C ALA A 190 -10.92 -4.88 -28.11
N ALA A 191 -9.96 -4.01 -28.43
CA ALA A 191 -8.61 -4.44 -28.75
C ALA A 191 -8.03 -5.21 -27.54
N PRO A 192 -7.42 -6.39 -27.75
CA PRO A 192 -6.84 -7.16 -26.66
C PRO A 192 -5.64 -6.40 -26.06
N ASN A 193 -5.51 -6.46 -24.75
CA ASN A 193 -4.39 -5.88 -24.02
C ASN A 193 -3.67 -6.98 -23.22
N ARG A 194 -2.43 -6.71 -22.80
CA ARG A 194 -1.62 -7.65 -22.00
C ARG A 194 -2.32 -8.18 -20.74
N TYR A 195 -3.24 -7.41 -20.16
CA TYR A 195 -3.86 -7.71 -18.88
C TYR A 195 -5.27 -8.31 -18.98
N GLY A 196 -5.81 -8.51 -20.19
CA GLY A 196 -7.20 -8.93 -20.39
C GLY A 196 -8.25 -7.99 -19.80
N ILE A 197 -7.89 -6.73 -19.50
CA ILE A 197 -8.79 -5.75 -18.89
C ILE A 197 -9.73 -5.23 -19.97
N ARG A 198 -11.04 -5.45 -19.76
CA ARG A 198 -12.06 -4.92 -20.65
C ARG A 198 -12.22 -3.41 -20.47
N PRO A 199 -12.49 -2.64 -21.54
CA PRO A 199 -12.70 -1.21 -21.43
C PRO A 199 -13.98 -0.89 -20.65
N GLY A 200 -14.00 0.28 -20.01
CA GLY A 200 -15.14 0.71 -19.18
C GLY A 200 -16.42 0.96 -19.98
N ARG A 201 -17.55 1.08 -19.27
CA ARG A 201 -18.89 1.30 -19.85
C ARG A 201 -18.98 2.49 -20.79
N HIS A 202 -18.15 3.52 -20.58
CA HIS A 202 -18.20 4.80 -21.29
C HIS A 202 -17.23 4.86 -22.48
N TRP A 203 -16.47 3.80 -22.75
CA TRP A 203 -15.57 3.80 -23.91
C TRP A 203 -16.37 3.70 -25.21
N ASP A 204 -16.01 4.52 -26.20
CA ASP A 204 -16.75 4.67 -27.46
C ASP A 204 -16.41 3.63 -28.54
N GLY A 205 -15.40 2.79 -28.27
CA GLY A 205 -14.92 1.76 -29.20
C GLY A 205 -13.88 2.25 -30.20
N VAL A 206 -13.48 3.52 -30.17
CA VAL A 206 -12.45 4.05 -31.07
C VAL A 206 -11.08 3.82 -30.46
N ASP A 207 -10.22 3.07 -31.18
CA ASP A 207 -8.83 2.86 -30.79
C ASP A 207 -8.03 4.17 -30.95
N ARG A 208 -7.48 4.65 -29.83
CA ARG A 208 -6.63 5.85 -29.74
C ARG A 208 -5.21 5.50 -29.26
N SER A 209 -4.78 4.26 -29.47
CA SER A 209 -3.47 3.80 -29.05
C SER A 209 -2.35 4.28 -29.98
N ASN A 210 -1.11 4.24 -29.48
CA ASN A 210 0.09 4.42 -30.29
C ASN A 210 0.52 3.13 -31.03
N GLY A 211 -0.26 2.04 -30.93
CA GLY A 211 0.06 0.73 -31.50
C GLY A 211 1.06 -0.13 -30.70
N TYR A 212 1.49 0.29 -29.50
CA TYR A 212 2.48 -0.44 -28.69
C TYR A 212 2.05 -1.87 -28.36
N GLU A 213 0.81 -2.07 -27.88
CA GLU A 213 0.29 -3.40 -27.53
C GLU A 213 0.32 -4.36 -28.73
N LYS A 214 -0.04 -3.87 -29.92
CA LYS A 214 0.00 -4.65 -31.16
C LYS A 214 1.42 -5.06 -31.53
N GLN A 215 2.38 -4.13 -31.41
CA GLN A 215 3.80 -4.42 -31.65
C GLN A 215 4.37 -5.41 -30.63
N LEU A 216 3.97 -5.29 -29.37
CA LEU A 216 4.40 -6.19 -28.30
C LEU A 216 3.92 -7.62 -28.56
N VAL A 217 2.64 -7.82 -28.87
CA VAL A 217 2.09 -9.15 -29.19
C VAL A 217 2.79 -9.74 -30.41
N LYS A 218 3.03 -8.93 -31.44
CA LYS A 218 3.80 -9.35 -32.63
C LYS A 218 5.19 -9.85 -32.23
N ARG A 219 5.92 -9.09 -31.42
CA ARG A 219 7.27 -9.45 -30.96
C ARG A 219 7.29 -10.72 -30.10
N VAL A 220 6.28 -10.91 -29.25
CA VAL A 220 6.15 -12.14 -28.44
C VAL A 220 5.91 -13.35 -29.34
N ASN A 221 5.04 -13.22 -30.33
CA ASN A 221 4.76 -14.30 -31.28
C ASN A 221 5.98 -14.63 -32.15
N GLU A 222 6.70 -13.62 -32.63
CA GLU A 222 7.97 -13.78 -33.35
C GLU A 222 8.97 -14.56 -32.50
N LYS A 223 9.17 -14.15 -31.24
CA LYS A 223 10.07 -14.84 -30.31
C LYS A 223 9.66 -16.32 -30.13
N GLN A 224 8.38 -16.60 -29.86
CA GLN A 224 7.89 -17.98 -29.73
C GLN A 224 8.07 -18.80 -31.01
N ALA A 225 7.86 -18.20 -32.19
CA ALA A 225 8.08 -18.86 -33.47
C ALA A 225 9.56 -19.22 -33.65
N THR A 226 10.47 -18.27 -33.41
CA THR A 226 11.92 -18.50 -33.51
C THR A 226 12.43 -19.55 -32.53
N GLU A 227 11.91 -19.58 -31.29
CA GLU A 227 12.27 -20.60 -30.30
C GLU A 227 11.82 -22.00 -30.73
N ARG A 228 10.61 -22.12 -31.28
CA ARG A 228 10.09 -23.39 -31.82
C ARG A 228 10.89 -23.86 -33.02
N GLU A 229 11.20 -22.95 -33.95
CA GLU A 229 12.06 -23.24 -35.08
C GLU A 229 13.43 -23.71 -34.60
N ALA A 230 14.10 -22.94 -33.75
CA ALA A 230 15.42 -23.29 -33.22
C ALA A 230 15.43 -24.66 -32.53
N TYR A 231 14.37 -25.01 -31.79
CA TYR A 231 14.22 -26.34 -31.21
C TYR A 231 14.09 -27.44 -32.27
N LEU A 232 13.27 -27.24 -33.30
CA LEU A 232 13.13 -28.20 -34.41
C LEU A 232 14.45 -28.37 -35.16
N TRP A 233 15.20 -27.28 -35.39
CA TRP A 233 16.53 -27.30 -35.97
C TRP A 233 17.57 -27.99 -35.08
N SER A 234 17.48 -27.86 -33.75
CA SER A 234 18.43 -28.51 -32.86
C SER A 234 18.19 -30.02 -32.71
N VAL A 235 16.96 -30.47 -32.93
CA VAL A 235 16.57 -31.89 -32.83
C VAL A 235 16.70 -32.62 -34.17
N SER A 236 16.80 -31.93 -35.31
CA SER A 236 16.75 -32.57 -36.63
C SER A 236 17.91 -33.52 -36.96
N ASP A 237 19.04 -33.42 -36.26
CA ASP A 237 20.26 -34.22 -36.49
C ASP A 237 20.57 -35.19 -35.33
N MET A 238 19.64 -35.35 -34.38
CA MET A 238 19.64 -36.41 -33.34
C MET A 238 18.80 -37.61 -33.79
#